data_AF-A0A4P6K2E2-F1
#
_entry.id   AF-A0A4P6K2E2-F1
#
_cell.length_a   1.000
_cell.length_b   1.000
_cell.length_c   1.000
_cell.angle_alpha   90.00
_cell.angle_beta   90.00
_cell.angle_gamma   90.00
#
_symmetry.space_group_name_H-M   'P 1'
#
loop_
_entity.id
_entity.type
_entity.pdbx_description
1 polymer ?
#
loop_
_entity_poly.entity_id
_entity_poly.type
_entity_poly.pdbx_seq_one_letter_code
_entity_poly.pdbx_strand_id
1 'polypeptide(L)'
;MNLYEQLLVVRDRLERIGAHDDSMDLIEMLLRKSEPARADRTNISQIQVLRHMLRMPEVSDNYNVYNDLQELISERDESEISAREDAAPAAYVDTERRPKPKSYYKAQKEKAKKKGQPT
;
A
#
# COMPACT_ATOMS: atom_id res chain seq x y z
N MET A 1 5.99 -11.73 3.50
CA MET A 1 6.93 -11.60 4.62
C MET A 1 6.23 -12.00 5.89
N ASN A 2 6.87 -12.81 6.72
CA ASN A 2 6.31 -13.21 8.02
C ASN A 2 6.57 -12.16 9.12
N LEU A 3 6.07 -12.40 10.33
CA LEU A 3 6.21 -11.45 11.44
C LEU A 3 7.67 -11.04 11.71
N TYR A 4 8.57 -12.02 11.79
CA TYR A 4 9.98 -11.79 12.08
C TYR A 4 10.62 -10.91 11.00
N GLU A 5 10.37 -11.23 9.72
CA GLU A 5 10.84 -10.42 8.59
C GLU A 5 10.26 -9.01 8.62
N GLN A 6 8.98 -8.84 8.96
CA GLN A 6 8.37 -7.52 9.09
C GLN A 6 9.00 -6.71 10.21
N LEU A 7 9.28 -7.33 11.37
CA LEU A 7 9.96 -6.66 12.49
C LEU A 7 11.39 -6.24 12.13
N LEU A 8 12.10 -7.00 11.31
CA LEU A 8 13.41 -6.57 10.79
C LEU A 8 13.31 -5.31 9.92
N VAL A 9 12.28 -5.21 9.09
CA VAL A 9 12.07 -3.99 8.28
C VAL A 9 11.64 -2.81 9.17
N VAL A 10 10.83 -3.05 10.21
CA VAL A 10 10.49 -2.00 11.17
C VAL A 10 11.75 -1.50 11.90
N ARG A 11 12.62 -2.42 12.35
CA ARG A 11 13.91 -2.09 12.97
C ARG A 11 14.75 -1.16 12.07
N ASP A 12 14.99 -1.56 10.84
CA ASP A 12 15.79 -0.80 9.88
C ASP A 12 15.19 0.59 9.62
N ARG A 13 13.86 0.72 9.59
CA ARG A 13 13.21 2.03 9.48
C ARG A 13 13.38 2.89 10.73
N LEU A 14 13.25 2.32 11.92
CA LEU A 14 13.52 3.03 13.18
C LEU A 14 14.97 3.53 13.25
N GLU A 15 15.93 2.70 12.84
CA GLU A 15 17.35 3.10 12.78
C GLU A 15 17.56 4.29 11.83
N ARG A 16 16.90 4.29 10.67
CA ARG A 16 17.03 5.38 9.68
C ARG A 16 16.47 6.72 10.16
N ILE A 17 15.38 6.72 10.93
CA ILE A 17 14.80 7.95 11.48
C ILE A 17 15.50 8.40 12.77
N GLY A 18 16.47 7.62 13.27
CA GLY A 18 17.14 7.92 14.54
C GLY A 18 16.19 7.81 15.72
N ALA A 19 15.34 6.78 15.71
CA ALA A 19 14.36 6.51 16.76
C ALA A 19 15.00 6.39 18.15
N HIS A 20 14.18 6.56 19.17
CA HIS A 20 14.60 6.48 20.56
C HIS A 20 15.07 5.06 20.93
N ASP A 21 16.01 4.96 21.88
CA ASP A 21 16.56 3.68 22.35
C ASP A 21 15.45 2.75 22.88
N ASP A 22 14.44 3.29 23.57
CA ASP A 22 13.28 2.53 24.05
C ASP A 22 12.54 1.80 22.91
N SER A 23 12.46 2.42 21.73
CA SER A 23 11.82 1.87 20.53
C SER A 23 12.64 0.73 19.95
N MET A 24 13.96 0.90 19.96
CA MET A 24 14.92 -0.12 19.51
C MET A 24 14.89 -1.34 20.44
N ASP A 25 14.89 -1.13 21.75
CA ASP A 25 14.80 -2.18 22.76
C ASP A 25 13.50 -2.99 22.64
N LEU A 26 12.37 -2.31 22.44
CA LEU A 26 11.09 -2.97 22.21
C LEU A 26 11.15 -3.89 20.98
N ILE A 27 11.69 -3.39 19.87
CA ILE A 27 11.83 -4.16 18.64
C ILE A 27 12.76 -5.36 18.80
N GLU A 28 13.89 -5.19 19.49
CA GLU A 28 14.78 -6.30 19.79
C GLU A 28 14.10 -7.39 20.62
N MET A 29 13.34 -7.00 21.65
CA MET A 29 12.57 -7.94 22.45
C MET A 29 11.55 -8.70 21.57
N LEU A 30 10.82 -8.00 20.69
CA LEU A 30 9.84 -8.61 19.79
C LEU A 30 10.50 -9.54 18.75
N LEU A 31 11.68 -9.18 18.25
CA LEU A 31 12.48 -10.03 17.35
C LEU A 31 12.89 -11.33 18.03
N ARG A 32 13.40 -11.27 19.27
CA ARG A 32 13.75 -12.46 20.05
C ARG A 32 12.52 -13.35 20.31
N LYS A 33 11.37 -12.75 20.63
CA LYS A 33 10.11 -13.50 20.83
C LYS A 33 9.60 -14.16 19.55
N SER A 34 9.81 -13.54 18.39
CA SER A 34 9.33 -14.04 17.09
C SER A 34 10.32 -14.96 16.38
N GLU A 35 11.54 -15.12 16.90
CA GLU A 35 12.59 -15.98 16.31
C GLU A 35 12.14 -17.43 16.04
N PRO A 36 11.38 -18.12 16.92
CA PRO A 36 10.87 -19.46 16.62
C PRO A 36 9.94 -19.51 15.39
N ALA A 37 9.27 -18.39 15.09
CA ALA A 37 8.38 -18.23 13.95
C ALA A 37 9.09 -17.68 12.70
N ARG A 38 10.44 -17.63 12.68
CA ARG A 38 11.22 -17.11 11.55
C ARG A 38 10.99 -17.86 10.24
N ALA A 39 10.68 -19.16 10.30
CA ALA A 39 10.37 -19.98 9.14
C ALA A 39 8.86 -20.10 8.86
N ASP A 40 8.02 -19.33 9.58
CA ASP A 40 6.58 -19.36 9.38
C ASP A 40 6.23 -18.84 7.98
N ARG A 41 5.25 -19.50 7.34
CA ARG A 41 4.73 -19.17 6.01
C ARG A 41 3.58 -18.17 6.08
N THR A 42 3.10 -17.84 7.28
CA THR A 42 2.07 -16.83 7.47
C THR A 42 2.54 -15.48 6.94
N ASN A 43 1.82 -14.94 5.97
CA ASN A 43 2.11 -13.63 5.40
C ASN A 43 1.40 -12.55 6.22
N ILE A 44 2.15 -11.58 6.74
CA ILE A 44 1.62 -10.47 7.54
C ILE A 44 2.10 -9.18 6.91
N SER A 45 1.21 -8.19 6.81
CA SER A 45 1.57 -6.87 6.30
C SER A 45 2.22 -6.00 7.39
N GLN A 46 3.16 -5.13 6.99
CA GLN A 46 3.83 -4.23 7.94
C GLN A 46 2.85 -3.34 8.72
N ILE A 47 1.78 -2.86 8.07
CA ILE A 47 0.77 -2.01 8.72
C ILE A 47 -0.02 -2.77 9.79
N GLN A 48 -0.27 -4.07 9.60
CA GLN A 48 -0.90 -4.89 10.64
C GLN A 48 0.04 -5.04 11.84
N VAL A 49 1.34 -5.21 11.62
CA VAL A 49 2.34 -5.27 12.69
C VAL A 49 2.38 -3.95 13.46
N LEU A 50 2.54 -2.81 12.77
CA LEU A 50 2.60 -1.49 13.41
C LEU A 50 1.32 -1.16 14.20
N ARG A 51 0.14 -1.42 13.62
CA ARG A 51 -1.14 -1.25 14.33
C ARG A 51 -1.30 -2.18 15.52
N HIS A 52 -0.70 -3.37 15.49
CA HIS A 52 -0.70 -4.26 16.63
C HIS A 52 0.22 -3.72 17.73
N MET A 53 1.42 -3.27 17.37
CA MET A 53 2.38 -2.69 18.31
C MET A 53 1.83 -1.46 19.02
N LEU A 54 1.15 -0.55 18.31
CA LEU A 54 0.51 0.63 18.93
C LEU A 54 -0.58 0.31 19.96
N ARG A 55 -1.08 -0.93 19.99
CA ARG A 55 -2.07 -1.38 20.99
C ARG A 55 -1.42 -2.09 22.18
N MET A 56 -0.10 -2.26 22.17
CA MET A 56 0.62 -2.88 23.29
C MET A 56 0.69 -1.91 24.47
N PRO A 57 0.46 -2.38 25.70
CA PRO A 57 0.49 -1.52 26.89
C PRO A 57 1.87 -0.85 27.08
N GLU A 58 2.94 -1.56 26.76
CA GLU A 58 4.31 -1.04 26.85
C GLU A 58 4.56 0.13 25.88
N VAL A 59 3.76 0.23 24.81
CA VAL A 59 3.81 1.33 23.84
C VAL A 59 2.90 2.47 24.26
N SER A 60 1.69 2.19 24.75
CA SER A 60 0.77 3.25 25.19
C SER A 60 1.31 4.04 26.39
N ASP A 61 2.12 3.39 27.23
CA ASP A 61 2.67 4.00 28.43
C ASP A 61 4.02 4.72 28.18
N ASN A 62 4.62 4.55 26.99
CA ASN A 62 5.87 5.21 26.60
C ASN A 62 5.66 6.09 25.35
N TYR A 63 5.62 7.41 25.58
CA TYR A 63 5.43 8.40 24.52
C TYR A 63 6.51 8.38 23.43
N ASN A 64 7.77 8.06 23.76
CA ASN A 64 8.84 8.01 22.78
C ASN A 64 8.55 6.91 21.75
N VAL A 65 8.24 5.72 22.26
CA VAL A 65 7.91 4.55 21.43
C VAL A 65 6.63 4.77 20.63
N TYR A 66 5.60 5.33 21.26
CA TYR A 66 4.36 5.66 20.57
C TYR A 66 4.60 6.61 19.39
N ASN A 67 5.34 7.69 19.60
CA ASN A 67 5.62 8.69 18.58
C ASN A 67 6.43 8.13 17.42
N ASP A 68 7.51 7.37 17.71
CA ASP A 68 8.35 6.76 16.67
C ASP A 68 7.52 5.78 15.81
N LEU A 69 6.66 4.97 16.42
CA LEU A 69 5.78 4.06 15.68
C LEU A 69 4.69 4.79 14.89
N GLN A 70 4.21 5.92 15.40
CA GLN A 70 3.25 6.77 14.70
C GLN A 70 3.89 7.42 13.47
N GLU A 71 5.15 7.85 13.56
CA GLU A 71 5.93 8.37 12.43
C GLU A 71 6.09 7.31 11.33
N LEU A 72 6.40 6.07 11.70
CA LEU A 72 6.49 4.97 10.73
C LEU A 72 5.17 4.65 10.00
N ILE A 73 4.03 4.83 10.68
CA ILE A 73 2.71 4.68 10.04
C ILE A 73 2.46 5.84 9.07
N SER A 74 2.72 7.08 9.47
CA SER A 74 2.53 8.25 8.63
C SER A 74 3.36 8.20 7.35
N GLU A 75 4.67 7.89 7.44
CA GLU A 75 5.55 7.73 6.27
C GLU A 75 5.00 6.67 5.30
N ARG A 76 4.43 5.58 5.85
CA ARG A 76 3.85 4.51 5.03
C ARG A 76 2.55 4.93 4.37
N ASP A 77 1.65 5.58 5.10
CA ASP A 77 0.38 6.03 4.55
C ASP A 77 0.62 7.10 3.46
N GLU A 78 1.59 7.99 3.63
CA GLU A 78 2.04 8.91 2.58
C GLU A 78 2.51 8.18 1.32
N SER A 79 3.35 7.14 1.47
CA SER A 79 3.81 6.35 0.32
C SER A 79 2.68 5.62 -0.41
N GLU A 80 1.67 5.12 0.33
CA GLU A 80 0.49 4.49 -0.27
C GLU A 80 -0.41 5.50 -0.98
N ILE A 81 -0.57 6.70 -0.41
CA ILE A 81 -1.35 7.79 -1.01
C ILE A 81 -0.67 8.21 -2.33
N SER A 82 0.64 8.48 -2.32
CA SER A 82 1.36 8.83 -3.55
C SER A 82 1.28 7.73 -4.62
N ALA A 83 1.42 6.46 -4.22
CA ALA A 83 1.27 5.34 -5.16
C ALA A 83 -0.14 5.22 -5.75
N ARG A 84 -1.18 5.56 -4.97
CA ARG A 84 -2.56 5.61 -5.45
C ARG A 84 -2.82 6.81 -6.35
N GLU A 85 -2.24 7.97 -6.05
CA GLU A 85 -2.34 9.16 -6.91
C GLU A 85 -1.67 8.92 -8.26
N ASP A 86 -0.50 8.28 -8.29
CA ASP A 86 0.18 7.89 -9.54
C ASP A 86 -0.60 6.83 -10.33
N ALA A 87 -1.29 5.92 -9.64
CA ALA A 87 -2.10 4.87 -10.26
C ALA A 87 -3.53 5.31 -10.61
N ALA A 88 -3.99 6.45 -10.10
CA ALA A 88 -5.32 6.96 -10.38
C ALA A 88 -5.36 7.42 -11.85
N PRO A 89 -6.34 6.95 -12.65
CA PRO A 89 -6.52 7.49 -13.99
C PRO A 89 -6.77 8.98 -13.88
N ALA A 90 -6.00 9.79 -14.63
CA ALA A 90 -6.13 11.23 -14.62
C ALA A 90 -7.62 11.62 -14.72
N ALA A 91 -8.11 12.47 -13.82
CA ALA A 91 -9.51 12.90 -13.75
C ALA A 91 -10.04 13.55 -15.06
N TYR A 92 -9.15 13.77 -16.03
CA TYR A 92 -9.42 14.29 -17.37
C TYR A 92 -9.57 13.23 -18.47
N VAL A 93 -9.43 11.94 -18.15
CA VAL A 93 -9.77 10.89 -19.12
C VAL A 93 -11.29 10.82 -19.18
N ASP A 94 -11.87 11.36 -20.24
CA ASP A 94 -13.29 11.23 -20.61
C ASP A 94 -13.61 9.74 -20.84
N THR A 95 -13.89 9.01 -19.75
CA THR A 95 -14.30 7.61 -19.78
C THR A 95 -15.79 7.46 -20.06
N GLU A 96 -16.51 8.56 -20.35
CA GLU A 96 -17.90 8.47 -20.75
C GLU A 96 -17.97 7.70 -22.06
N ARG A 97 -18.65 6.54 -22.04
CA ARG A 97 -19.12 5.87 -23.26
C ARG A 97 -20.15 6.78 -23.94
N ARG A 98 -19.67 7.83 -24.59
CA ARG A 98 -20.52 8.74 -25.36
C ARG A 98 -21.09 7.94 -26.53
N PRO A 99 -22.43 7.94 -26.72
CA PRO A 99 -23.02 7.29 -27.87
C PRO A 99 -22.42 7.88 -29.14
N LYS A 100 -21.94 6.99 -30.04
CA LYS A 100 -21.30 7.43 -31.28
C LYS A 100 -22.26 8.35 -32.07
N PRO A 101 -21.76 9.44 -32.68
CA PRO A 101 -22.60 10.38 -33.40
C PRO A 101 -23.33 9.67 -34.56
N LYS A 102 -24.52 10.15 -34.93
CA LYS A 102 -25.36 9.54 -35.99
C LYS A 102 -24.61 9.36 -37.33
N SER A 103 -23.60 10.19 -37.61
CA SER A 103 -22.71 10.08 -38.77
C SER A 103 -21.93 8.76 -38.81
N TYR A 104 -21.52 8.21 -37.65
CA TYR A 104 -20.82 6.93 -37.56
C TYR A 104 -21.66 5.78 -38.10
N TYR A 105 -22.94 5.72 -37.73
CA TYR A 105 -23.87 4.69 -38.20
C TYR A 105 -24.25 4.86 -39.67
N LYS A 106 -24.36 6.10 -40.16
CA LYS A 106 -24.53 6.39 -41.59
C LYS A 106 -23.35 5.87 -42.40
N ALA A 107 -22.12 6.18 -41.96
CA ALA A 107 -20.90 5.72 -42.63
C ALA A 107 -20.76 4.19 -42.63
N GLN A 108 -21.14 3.52 -41.53
CA GLN A 108 -21.19 2.05 -41.52
C GLN A 108 -22.21 1.48 -42.51
N LYS A 109 -23.42 2.07 -42.56
CA LYS A 109 -24.48 1.63 -43.48
C LYS A 109 -24.07 1.82 -44.95
N GLU A 110 -23.37 2.91 -45.26
CA GLU A 110 -22.84 3.16 -46.61
C GLU A 110 -21.71 2.21 -46.98
N LYS A 111 -20.79 1.91 -46.05
CA LYS A 111 -19.73 0.90 -46.26
C LYS A 111 -20.31 -0.50 -46.45
N ALA A 112 -21.36 -0.87 -45.71
CA ALA A 112 -22.06 -2.14 -45.87
C ALA A 112 -22.76 -2.24 -47.23
N LYS A 113 -23.40 -1.16 -47.69
CA LYS A 113 -24.02 -1.09 -49.03
C LYS A 113 -23.01 -1.25 -50.16
N LYS A 114 -21.82 -0.63 -50.04
CA LYS A 114 -20.73 -0.77 -51.02
C LYS A 114 -20.10 -2.17 -51.04
N LYS A 115 -20.09 -2.88 -49.90
CA LYS A 115 -19.59 -4.27 -49.82
C LYS A 115 -20.58 -5.33 -50.29
N GLY A 116 -21.88 -4.99 -50.36
CA GLY A 116 -22.95 -5.88 -50.80
C GLY A 116 -23.37 -5.71 -52.26
N GLN A 117 -22.60 -4.95 -53.06
CA GLN A 117 -22.85 -4.79 -54.50
C GLN A 117 -21.90 -5.74 -55.26
N PRO A 118 -22.34 -6.95 -55.65
CA PRO A 118 -21.64 -7.71 -56.67
C PRO A 118 -21.74 -6.93 -58.00
N THR A 119 -20.61 -6.85 -58.71
CA THR A 119 -20.54 -6.42 -60.11
C THR A 119 -21.41 -7.28 -61.00
#